data_AF-A0A660T8S2-F1
#
_entry.id   AF-A0A660T8S2-F1
#
_cell.length_a   1.000
_cell.length_b   1.000
_cell.length_c   1.000
_cell.angle_alpha   90.00
_cell.angle_beta   90.00
_cell.angle_gamma   90.00
#
_symmetry.space_group_name_H-M   'P 1'
#
loop_
_entity.id
_entity.type
_entity.pdbx_description
1 polymer ?
#
loop_
_entity_poly.entity_id
_entity_poly.type
_entity_poly.pdbx_seq_one_letter_code
_entity_poly.pdbx_strand_id
1 'polypeptide(L)'
;MLEKIVKRDGRIVPFNKEKIAFAVLQAAIAVGGRDKEEAEKVADEVIKMLSRKKYGNSYPTVEEIQDMVEKVLIERGHAKTAKAYIVYRYEHALKRQGQKSLTYSSENIPYRKLWQALSWAVDKKCVTLSQIAEYVDRRMDSERGFPALIKESEAFYKSQLEEVEKRILDDIERIKIIIIAGPSSSGKTTTTIKITEGLKKSADVGFVPLNVDNYFLDLDDQPKDTTGDYDYETPQALDLELIRKHLNALINGEEVPVPKYNFKTGKREGVLEKLKLKSNDIILIDSLHGMFPGIMEGIDDTKKFKLYIETLSQVKDENLRFIKW
;
A
#
# COMPACT_ATOMS: atom_id res chain seq x y z
N MET A 1 -25.22 24.01 19.96
CA MET A 1 -24.93 23.00 18.92
C MET A 1 -23.83 23.57 18.04
N LEU A 2 -22.83 22.78 17.66
CA LEU A 2 -21.66 23.29 16.94
C LEU A 2 -21.97 23.23 15.44
N GLU A 3 -22.31 24.37 14.84
CA GLU A 3 -22.88 24.41 13.48
C GLU A 3 -21.82 24.58 12.39
N LYS A 4 -20.75 25.32 12.68
CA LYS A 4 -19.72 25.67 11.71
C LYS A 4 -18.33 25.61 12.34
N ILE A 5 -17.32 25.47 11.48
CA ILE A 5 -15.91 25.44 11.85
C ILE A 5 -15.10 26.31 10.89
N VAL A 6 -13.96 26.81 11.38
CA VAL A 6 -12.99 27.55 10.57
C VAL A 6 -11.93 26.58 10.06
N LYS A 7 -11.87 26.40 8.73
CA LYS A 7 -10.78 25.68 8.07
C LYS A 7 -9.47 26.46 8.17
N ARG A 8 -8.35 25.77 7.97
CA ARG A 8 -6.99 26.35 8.04
C ARG A 8 -6.75 27.50 7.06
N ASP A 9 -7.53 27.56 5.98
CA ASP A 9 -7.52 28.64 4.98
C ASP A 9 -8.46 29.81 5.33
N GLY A 10 -9.03 29.81 6.54
CA GLY A 10 -9.97 30.83 7.03
C GLY A 10 -11.41 30.62 6.56
N ARG A 11 -11.71 29.63 5.71
CA ARG A 11 -13.09 29.39 5.26
C ARG A 11 -13.95 28.82 6.37
N ILE A 12 -15.16 29.34 6.50
CA ILE A 12 -16.17 28.83 7.43
C ILE A 12 -17.00 27.77 6.69
N VAL A 13 -17.02 26.54 7.21
CA VAL A 13 -17.77 25.42 6.63
C VAL A 13 -18.71 24.79 7.67
N PRO A 14 -19.77 24.07 7.25
CA PRO A 14 -20.60 23.30 8.17
C PRO A 14 -19.78 22.27 8.95
N PHE A 15 -20.09 22.14 10.24
CA PHE A 15 -19.51 21.10 11.08
C PHE A 15 -20.10 19.74 10.70
N ASN A 16 -19.26 18.71 10.59
CA ASN A 16 -19.71 17.33 10.42
C ASN A 16 -18.99 16.44 11.45
N LYS A 17 -19.77 15.86 12.38
CA LYS A 17 -19.31 14.92 13.42
C LYS A 17 -18.70 13.64 12.84
N GLU A 18 -19.28 13.10 11.78
CA GLU A 18 -18.87 11.84 11.15
C GLU A 18 -17.41 11.91 10.70
N LYS A 19 -16.93 13.09 10.30
CA LYS A 19 -15.51 13.29 9.95
C LYS A 19 -14.56 13.08 11.12
N ILE A 20 -14.97 13.43 12.34
CA ILE A 20 -14.18 13.20 13.55
C ILE A 20 -14.20 11.71 13.88
N ALA A 21 -15.40 11.11 13.96
CA ALA A 21 -15.56 9.70 14.26
C ALA A 21 -14.78 8.82 13.27
N PHE A 22 -14.85 9.14 11.98
CA PHE A 22 -14.09 8.45 10.93
C PHE A 22 -12.58 8.59 11.14
N ALA A 23 -12.06 9.80 11.35
CA ALA A 23 -10.62 9.99 11.54
C ALA A 23 -10.09 9.28 12.80
N VAL A 24 -10.89 9.25 13.87
CA VAL A 24 -10.59 8.47 15.08
C VAL A 24 -10.61 6.97 14.79
N LEU A 25 -11.60 6.49 14.05
CA LEU A 25 -11.71 5.09 13.66
C LEU A 25 -10.54 4.65 12.78
N GLN A 26 -10.10 5.46 11.81
CA GLN A 26 -8.92 5.17 10.99
C GLN A 26 -7.65 5.04 11.85
N ALA A 27 -7.46 5.94 12.81
CA ALA A 27 -6.37 5.86 13.75
C ALA A 27 -6.45 4.62 14.65
N ALA A 28 -7.66 4.21 15.06
CA ALA A 28 -7.88 3.01 15.86
C ALA A 28 -7.56 1.75 15.05
N ILE A 29 -8.00 1.68 13.79
CA ILE A 29 -7.73 0.57 12.87
C ILE A 29 -6.23 0.43 12.62
N ALA A 30 -5.51 1.55 12.44
CA ALA A 30 -4.06 1.54 12.24
C ALA A 30 -3.30 0.90 13.42
N VAL A 31 -3.90 0.85 14.62
CA VAL A 31 -3.33 0.20 15.81
C VAL A 31 -4.05 -1.10 16.21
N GLY A 32 -4.91 -1.64 15.34
CA GLY A 32 -5.60 -2.92 15.53
C GLY A 32 -6.97 -2.84 16.21
N GLY A 33 -7.50 -1.65 16.48
CA GLY A 33 -8.85 -1.43 17.03
C GLY A 33 -9.93 -1.29 15.96
N ARG A 34 -11.16 -1.76 16.19
CA ARG A 34 -12.26 -1.67 15.22
C ARG A 34 -13.60 -1.18 15.79
N ASP A 35 -13.57 -0.65 17.00
CA ASP A 35 -14.78 -0.24 17.68
C ASP A 35 -15.27 1.11 17.14
N LYS A 36 -16.24 1.04 16.23
CA LYS A 36 -16.91 2.22 15.67
C LYS A 36 -17.72 2.96 16.72
N GLU A 37 -18.33 2.25 17.66
CA GLU A 37 -19.13 2.85 18.73
C GLU A 37 -18.24 3.68 19.66
N GLU A 38 -17.05 3.17 19.97
CA GLU A 38 -16.07 3.90 20.77
C GLU A 38 -15.52 5.14 20.04
N ALA A 39 -15.29 5.04 18.73
CA ALA A 39 -14.90 6.20 17.91
C ALA A 39 -15.99 7.28 17.86
N GLU A 40 -17.27 6.88 17.81
CA GLU A 40 -18.41 7.79 17.89
C GLU A 40 -18.53 8.44 19.27
N LYS A 41 -18.30 7.68 20.35
CA LYS A 41 -18.27 8.22 21.73
C LYS A 41 -17.15 9.24 21.92
N VAL A 42 -15.97 8.98 21.37
CA VAL A 42 -14.85 9.95 21.35
C VAL A 42 -15.28 11.22 20.61
N ALA A 43 -15.92 11.09 19.45
CA ALA A 43 -16.40 12.24 18.69
C ALA A 43 -17.47 13.05 19.44
N ASP A 44 -18.40 12.38 20.15
CA ASP A 44 -19.41 13.03 21.00
C ASP A 44 -18.78 13.80 22.15
N GLU A 45 -17.77 13.23 22.79
CA GLU A 45 -17.07 13.89 23.87
C GLU A 45 -16.29 15.11 23.40
N VAL A 46 -15.62 15.03 22.24
CA VAL A 46 -14.97 16.17 21.60
C VAL A 46 -15.98 17.30 21.35
N ILE A 47 -17.17 16.98 20.81
CA ILE A 47 -18.23 17.98 20.59
C ILE A 47 -18.70 18.60 21.90
N LYS A 48 -18.89 17.78 22.94
CA LYS A 48 -19.30 18.24 24.27
C LYS A 48 -18.28 19.19 24.89
N MET A 49 -16.98 18.89 24.74
CA MET A 49 -15.90 19.73 25.25
C MET A 49 -15.75 21.03 24.46
N LEU A 50 -15.86 20.98 23.13
CA LEU A 50 -15.83 22.16 22.28
C LEU A 50 -17.04 23.06 22.53
N SER A 51 -18.23 22.49 22.74
CA SER A 51 -19.45 23.25 23.05
C SER A 51 -19.40 23.99 24.39
N ARG A 52 -18.51 23.58 25.31
CA ARG A 52 -18.30 24.25 26.60
C ARG A 52 -17.36 25.45 26.51
N LYS A 53 -16.55 25.54 25.45
CA LYS A 53 -15.69 26.72 25.22
C LYS A 53 -16.52 27.88 24.67
N LYS A 54 -16.33 29.07 25.22
CA LYS A 54 -16.96 30.29 24.70
C LYS A 54 -16.12 30.84 23.55
N TYR A 55 -16.63 30.72 22.33
CA TYR A 55 -15.98 31.26 21.12
C TYR A 55 -16.45 32.67 20.74
N GLY A 56 -17.39 33.26 21.48
CA GLY A 56 -17.95 34.58 21.15
C GLY A 56 -18.61 34.57 19.77
N ASN A 57 -18.17 35.46 18.87
CA ASN A 57 -18.60 35.50 17.46
C ASN A 57 -17.74 34.61 16.52
N SER A 58 -16.82 33.82 17.06
CA SER A 58 -15.95 32.93 16.30
C SER A 58 -16.43 31.49 16.36
N TYR A 59 -15.88 30.64 15.48
CA TYR A 59 -16.11 29.20 15.45
C TYR A 59 -14.79 28.46 15.76
N PRO A 60 -14.83 27.24 16.30
CA PRO A 60 -13.61 26.48 16.53
C PRO A 60 -12.88 26.21 15.21
N THR A 61 -11.56 26.26 15.28
CA THR A 61 -10.71 25.94 14.14
C THR A 61 -10.56 24.42 13.98
N VAL A 62 -10.19 23.98 12.77
CA VAL A 62 -9.86 22.56 12.53
C VAL A 62 -8.72 22.08 13.45
N GLU A 63 -7.74 22.93 13.79
CA GLU A 63 -6.64 22.54 14.69
C GLU A 63 -7.15 22.30 16.11
N GLU A 64 -7.99 23.20 16.63
CA GLU A 64 -8.56 23.05 17.98
C GLU A 64 -9.42 21.79 18.10
N ILE A 65 -10.11 21.40 17.03
CA ILE A 65 -10.85 20.13 16.98
C ILE A 65 -9.89 18.95 17.05
N GLN A 66 -8.81 18.99 16.27
CA GLN A 66 -7.82 17.91 16.25
C GLN A 66 -7.09 17.77 17.59
N ASP A 67 -6.73 18.88 18.22
CA ASP A 67 -6.09 18.87 19.55
C ASP A 67 -7.06 18.36 20.62
N MET A 68 -8.36 18.66 20.47
CA MET A 68 -9.37 18.09 21.35
C MET A 68 -9.53 16.58 21.15
N VAL A 69 -9.48 16.09 19.91
CA VAL A 69 -9.51 14.64 19.62
C VAL A 69 -8.32 13.93 20.26
N GLU A 70 -7.11 14.47 20.10
CA GLU A 70 -5.90 13.93 20.72
C GLU A 70 -6.03 13.87 22.24
N LYS A 71 -6.50 14.96 22.85
CA LYS A 71 -6.73 15.03 24.29
C LYS A 71 -7.71 13.96 24.78
N VAL A 72 -8.89 13.85 24.14
CA VAL A 72 -9.92 12.87 24.53
C VAL A 72 -9.42 11.45 24.37
N LEU A 73 -8.69 11.14 23.29
CA LEU A 73 -8.10 9.81 23.10
C LEU A 73 -7.09 9.46 24.20
N ILE A 74 -6.26 10.42 24.63
CA ILE A 74 -5.31 10.20 25.74
C ILE A 74 -6.05 10.04 27.08
N GLU A 75 -7.03 10.89 27.37
CA GLU A 75 -7.80 10.86 28.63
C GLU A 75 -8.61 9.56 28.79
N ARG A 76 -9.07 8.96 27.68
CA ARG A 76 -9.72 7.64 27.67
C ARG A 76 -8.77 6.45 27.67
N GLY A 77 -7.45 6.68 27.72
CA GLY A 77 -6.45 5.62 27.74
C GLY A 77 -6.14 5.00 26.37
N HIS A 78 -6.63 5.59 25.27
CA HIS A 78 -6.33 5.17 23.90
C HIS A 78 -5.03 5.80 23.37
N ALA A 79 -3.95 5.77 24.16
CA ALA A 79 -2.69 6.45 23.84
C ALA A 79 -2.06 5.96 22.52
N LYS A 80 -2.18 4.67 22.19
CA LYS A 80 -1.72 4.12 20.89
C LYS A 80 -2.49 4.72 19.72
N THR A 81 -3.82 4.80 19.84
CA THR A 81 -4.71 5.42 18.86
C THR A 81 -4.43 6.92 18.71
N ALA A 82 -4.21 7.63 19.82
CA ALA A 82 -3.82 9.05 19.79
C ALA A 82 -2.53 9.27 18.99
N LYS A 83 -1.50 8.44 19.23
CA LYS A 83 -0.25 8.49 18.47
C LYS A 83 -0.46 8.26 16.98
N ALA A 84 -1.24 7.24 16.60
CA ALA A 84 -1.58 6.98 15.20
C ALA A 84 -2.38 8.12 14.58
N TYR A 85 -3.30 8.74 15.33
CA TYR A 85 -4.08 9.89 14.90
C TYR A 85 -3.20 11.12 14.61
N ILE A 86 -2.21 11.39 15.47
CA ILE A 86 -1.24 12.48 15.29
C ILE A 86 -0.43 12.27 14.01
N VAL A 87 0.07 11.05 13.78
CA VAL A 87 0.81 10.70 12.56
C VAL A 87 -0.08 10.86 11.33
N TYR A 88 -1.31 10.32 11.38
CA TYR A 88 -2.29 10.43 10.31
C TYR A 88 -2.60 11.90 9.93
N ARG A 89 -2.88 12.77 10.92
CA ARG A 89 -3.16 14.20 10.62
C ARG A 89 -1.94 14.93 10.05
N TYR A 90 -0.74 14.58 10.50
CA TYR A 90 0.51 15.16 10.01
C TYR A 90 0.76 14.75 8.55
N GLU A 91 0.59 13.48 8.23
CA GLU A 91 0.71 12.96 6.86
C GLU A 91 -0.30 13.63 5.91
N HIS A 92 -1.56 13.80 6.34
CA HIS A 92 -2.56 14.54 5.56
C HIS A 92 -2.28 16.04 5.46
N ALA A 93 -1.60 16.65 6.43
CA ALA A 93 -1.15 18.04 6.33
C ALA A 93 -0.03 18.18 5.28
N LEU A 94 0.94 17.26 5.29
CA LEU A 94 2.04 17.23 4.32
C LEU A 94 1.54 16.97 2.89
N LYS A 95 0.64 15.98 2.70
CA LYS A 95 0.00 15.69 1.39
C LYS A 95 -0.68 16.93 0.81
N ARG A 96 -1.35 17.74 1.64
CA ARG A 96 -2.03 18.98 1.20
C ARG A 96 -1.08 20.13 0.90
N GLN A 97 0.08 20.18 1.54
CA GLN A 97 1.13 21.16 1.26
C GLN A 97 2.04 20.74 0.10
N GLY A 98 1.76 19.61 -0.54
CA GLY A 98 2.61 19.03 -1.58
C GLY A 98 3.99 18.62 -1.06
N GLN A 99 4.17 18.49 0.25
CA GLN A 99 5.42 18.09 0.89
C GLN A 99 5.43 16.57 1.08
N LYS A 100 6.60 15.94 0.81
CA LYS A 100 6.81 14.51 1.04
C LYS A 100 6.90 14.23 2.55
N SER A 101 6.31 13.12 2.98
CA SER A 101 6.30 12.67 4.37
C SER A 101 7.71 12.54 4.96
N LEU A 102 7.95 13.10 6.15
CA LEU A 102 9.21 13.06 6.91
C LEU A 102 9.38 11.78 7.76
N THR A 103 8.37 10.91 7.83
CA THR A 103 8.40 9.66 8.62
C THR A 103 9.05 8.46 7.92
N TYR A 104 9.70 8.65 6.78
CA TYR A 104 10.64 7.63 6.29
C TYR A 104 11.81 7.58 7.26
N SER A 105 11.81 6.62 8.19
CA SER A 105 13.06 6.20 8.79
C SER A 105 14.00 5.83 7.63
N SER A 106 15.19 6.39 7.63
CA SER A 106 16.24 6.07 6.66
C SER A 106 16.59 4.58 6.63
N GLU A 107 16.12 3.82 7.64
CA GLU A 107 16.26 2.37 7.76
C GLU A 107 15.52 1.59 6.67
N ASN A 108 14.45 2.15 6.09
CA ASN A 108 13.65 1.47 5.05
C ASN A 108 14.05 1.85 3.61
N ILE A 109 15.10 2.66 3.43
CA ILE A 109 15.58 3.03 2.10
C ILE A 109 16.49 1.90 1.58
N PRO A 110 16.19 1.27 0.43
CA PRO A 110 16.99 0.17 -0.10
C PRO A 110 18.26 0.69 -0.79
N TYR A 111 19.17 1.30 -0.02
CA TYR A 111 20.39 1.95 -0.53
C TYR A 111 21.22 1.04 -1.43
N ARG A 112 21.34 -0.25 -1.11
CA ARG A 112 22.03 -1.22 -1.96
C ARG A 112 21.42 -1.30 -3.36
N LYS A 113 20.08 -1.37 -3.47
CA LYS A 113 19.39 -1.44 -4.77
C LYS A 113 19.45 -0.11 -5.51
N LEU A 114 19.32 1.01 -4.81
CA LEU A 114 19.50 2.35 -5.39
C LEU A 114 20.91 2.54 -5.95
N TRP A 115 21.94 2.09 -5.23
CA TRP A 115 23.32 2.15 -5.68
C TRP A 115 23.56 1.23 -6.89
N GLN A 116 23.03 0.01 -6.87
CA GLN A 116 23.12 -0.90 -8.02
C GLN A 116 22.48 -0.29 -9.28
N ALA A 117 21.28 0.29 -9.16
CA ALA A 117 20.60 0.95 -10.27
C ALA A 117 21.38 2.17 -10.78
N LEU A 118 21.90 3.01 -9.88
CA LEU A 118 22.69 4.18 -10.24
C LEU A 118 24.02 3.78 -10.91
N SER A 119 24.74 2.79 -10.35
CA SER A 119 25.98 2.27 -10.91
C SER A 119 25.75 1.74 -12.31
N TRP A 120 24.71 0.92 -12.50
CA TRP A 120 24.33 0.43 -13.83
C TRP A 120 24.03 1.58 -14.79
N ALA A 121 23.29 2.59 -14.35
CA ALA A 121 22.98 3.76 -15.19
C ALA A 121 24.25 4.55 -15.55
N VAL A 122 25.21 4.70 -14.64
CA VAL A 122 26.51 5.35 -14.93
C VAL A 122 27.30 4.54 -15.95
N ASP A 123 27.45 3.23 -15.71
CA ASP A 123 28.21 2.31 -16.56
C ASP A 123 27.64 2.24 -17.98
N LYS A 124 26.32 2.32 -18.11
CA LYS A 124 25.58 2.27 -19.38
C LYS A 124 25.23 3.65 -19.95
N LYS A 125 25.79 4.74 -19.39
CA LYS A 125 25.51 6.13 -19.85
C LYS A 125 23.99 6.40 -19.98
N CYS A 126 23.24 6.13 -18.93
CA CYS A 126 21.79 6.33 -18.86
C CYS A 126 21.40 7.28 -17.72
N VAL A 127 22.31 8.18 -17.31
CA VAL A 127 22.09 9.09 -16.18
C VAL A 127 21.40 10.38 -16.63
N THR A 128 21.53 10.76 -17.90
CA THR A 128 20.88 11.96 -18.46
C THR A 128 20.06 11.65 -19.70
N LEU A 129 19.06 12.49 -19.97
CA LEU A 129 18.26 12.39 -21.20
C LEU A 129 19.12 12.45 -22.46
N SER A 130 20.13 13.32 -22.50
CA SER A 130 21.02 13.43 -23.66
C SER A 130 21.77 12.13 -23.94
N GLN A 131 22.25 11.43 -22.90
CA GLN A 131 22.93 10.15 -23.09
C GLN A 131 21.95 9.05 -23.56
N ILE A 132 20.73 9.04 -23.04
CA ILE A 132 19.68 8.11 -23.51
C ILE A 132 19.30 8.42 -24.97
N ALA A 133 19.23 9.70 -25.34
CA ALA A 133 18.93 10.12 -26.71
C ALA A 133 19.97 9.61 -27.71
N GLU A 134 21.26 9.54 -27.34
CA GLU A 134 22.30 8.96 -28.20
C GLU A 134 22.01 7.49 -28.59
N TYR A 135 21.41 6.70 -27.70
CA TYR A 135 20.97 5.34 -28.02
C TYR A 135 19.80 5.35 -29.00
N VAL A 136 18.84 6.27 -28.84
CA VAL A 136 17.66 6.41 -29.70
C VAL A 136 18.03 6.90 -31.10
N ASP A 137 18.98 7.82 -31.21
CA ASP A 137 19.50 8.29 -32.50
C ASP A 137 20.15 7.15 -33.29
N ARG A 138 20.75 6.19 -32.56
CA ARG A 138 21.33 4.95 -33.11
C ARG A 138 20.36 3.78 -33.14
N ARG A 139 19.04 3.99 -33.14
CA ARG A 139 18.02 2.92 -33.04
C ARG A 139 18.15 1.72 -34.01
N MET A 140 18.85 1.87 -35.13
CA MET A 140 19.09 0.78 -36.10
C MET A 140 20.38 -0.03 -35.82
N ASP A 141 21.26 0.46 -34.95
CA ASP A 141 22.50 -0.21 -34.55
C ASP A 141 22.22 -1.21 -33.42
N SER A 142 22.35 -2.50 -33.72
CA SER A 142 22.07 -3.58 -32.78
C SER A 142 23.13 -3.74 -31.68
N GLU A 143 24.33 -3.19 -31.86
CA GLU A 143 25.44 -3.34 -30.92
C GLU A 143 25.63 -2.12 -30.01
N ARG A 144 25.26 -0.92 -30.49
CA ARG A 144 25.51 0.34 -29.78
C ARG A 144 24.29 1.25 -29.67
N GLY A 145 23.20 0.90 -30.33
CA GLY A 145 21.95 1.66 -30.31
C GLY A 145 20.96 1.18 -29.27
N PHE A 146 19.73 1.69 -29.38
CA PHE A 146 18.62 1.34 -28.49
C PHE A 146 18.41 -0.18 -28.30
N PRO A 147 18.54 -1.05 -29.33
CA PRO A 147 18.43 -2.51 -29.12
C PRO A 147 19.50 -3.08 -28.17
N ALA A 148 20.72 -2.53 -28.19
CA ALA A 148 21.78 -2.96 -27.28
C ALA A 148 21.44 -2.58 -25.84
N LEU A 149 20.90 -1.37 -25.61
CA LEU A 149 20.45 -0.93 -24.29
C LEU A 149 19.31 -1.80 -23.76
N ILE A 150 18.34 -2.16 -24.60
CA ILE A 150 17.26 -3.10 -24.23
C ILE A 150 17.86 -4.45 -23.80
N LYS A 151 18.79 -5.00 -24.58
CA LYS A 151 19.44 -6.27 -24.26
C LYS A 151 20.15 -6.25 -22.90
N GLU A 152 20.87 -5.18 -22.62
CA GLU A 152 21.55 -4.97 -21.33
C GLU A 152 20.56 -4.82 -20.17
N SER A 153 19.46 -4.09 -20.37
CA SER A 153 18.39 -3.93 -19.38
C SER A 153 17.68 -5.26 -19.09
N GLU A 154 17.34 -6.03 -20.13
CA GLU A 154 16.72 -7.35 -19.99
C GLU A 154 17.67 -8.35 -19.31
N ALA A 155 18.97 -8.31 -19.62
CA ALA A 155 19.97 -9.15 -18.95
C ALA A 155 20.07 -8.82 -17.45
N PHE A 156 20.06 -7.53 -17.09
CA PHE A 156 20.03 -7.11 -15.69
C PHE A 156 18.74 -7.59 -15.00
N TYR A 157 17.57 -7.37 -15.60
CA TYR A 157 16.30 -7.85 -15.07
C TYR A 157 16.29 -9.37 -14.87
N LYS A 158 16.75 -10.14 -15.86
CA LYS A 158 16.86 -11.60 -15.77
C LYS A 158 17.74 -12.05 -14.59
N SER A 159 18.89 -11.39 -14.38
CA SER A 159 19.76 -11.71 -13.24
C SER A 159 19.08 -11.48 -11.88
N GLN A 160 18.19 -10.48 -11.79
CA GLN A 160 17.41 -10.21 -10.59
C GLN A 160 16.34 -11.28 -10.36
N LEU A 161 15.71 -11.77 -11.43
CA LEU A 161 14.78 -12.90 -11.34
C LEU A 161 15.48 -14.17 -10.86
N GLU A 162 16.65 -14.49 -11.42
CA GLU A 162 17.45 -15.66 -11.02
C GLU A 162 17.87 -15.58 -9.53
N GLU A 163 18.23 -14.38 -9.04
CA GLU A 163 18.54 -14.16 -7.61
C GLU A 163 17.31 -14.43 -6.73
N VAL A 164 16.12 -13.99 -7.15
CA VAL A 164 14.87 -14.21 -6.43
C VAL A 164 14.46 -15.68 -6.45
N GLU A 165 14.49 -16.32 -7.62
CA GLU A 165 14.18 -17.74 -7.79
C GLU A 165 15.07 -18.60 -6.90
N LYS A 166 16.38 -18.34 -6.89
CA LYS A 166 17.32 -19.04 -6.00
C LYS A 166 16.91 -18.93 -4.53
N ARG A 167 16.60 -17.71 -4.06
CA ARG A 167 16.19 -17.50 -2.66
C ARG A 167 14.87 -18.19 -2.30
N ILE A 168 13.94 -18.28 -3.25
CA ILE A 168 12.69 -19.01 -3.05
C ILE A 168 12.97 -20.52 -3.01
N LEU A 169 13.84 -21.03 -3.90
CA LEU A 169 14.22 -22.44 -3.95
C LEU A 169 14.94 -22.90 -2.69
N ASP A 170 15.81 -22.06 -2.11
CA ASP A 170 16.56 -22.36 -0.87
C ASP A 170 15.63 -22.67 0.32
N ASP A 171 14.41 -22.09 0.35
CA ASP A 171 13.42 -22.24 1.43
C ASP A 171 12.06 -22.80 0.93
N ILE A 172 12.01 -23.41 -0.25
CA ILE A 172 10.77 -23.75 -0.97
C ILE A 172 9.82 -24.65 -0.15
N GLU A 173 10.36 -25.57 0.65
CA GLU A 173 9.57 -26.48 1.48
C GLU A 173 8.81 -25.77 2.61
N ARG A 174 9.34 -24.64 3.09
CA ARG A 174 8.78 -23.84 4.19
C ARG A 174 7.81 -22.79 3.68
N ILE A 175 8.09 -22.22 2.51
CA ILE A 175 7.28 -21.14 1.92
C ILE A 175 5.89 -21.69 1.57
N LYS A 176 4.85 -21.00 2.05
CA LYS A 176 3.44 -21.26 1.70
C LYS A 176 2.78 -20.08 1.00
N ILE A 177 3.37 -18.89 1.08
CA ILE A 177 2.86 -17.67 0.44
C ILE A 177 4.01 -16.91 -0.22
N ILE A 178 3.84 -16.57 -1.50
CA ILE A 178 4.68 -15.58 -2.20
C ILE A 178 3.82 -14.33 -2.44
N ILE A 179 4.34 -13.19 -1.96
CA ILE A 179 3.71 -11.88 -2.07
C ILE A 179 4.55 -11.04 -3.03
N ILE A 180 3.94 -10.58 -4.11
CA ILE A 180 4.54 -9.69 -5.10
C ILE A 180 3.75 -8.39 -5.05
N ALA A 181 4.41 -7.32 -4.59
CA ALA A 181 3.81 -6.00 -4.45
C ALA A 181 4.62 -4.93 -5.20
N GLY A 182 4.00 -3.78 -5.40
CA GLY A 182 4.58 -2.68 -6.17
C GLY A 182 3.50 -1.79 -6.81
N PRO A 183 3.87 -0.59 -7.27
CA PRO A 183 2.94 0.36 -7.88
C PRO A 183 2.22 -0.19 -9.10
N SER A 184 1.11 0.45 -9.49
CA SER A 184 0.48 0.14 -10.77
C SER A 184 1.48 0.34 -11.92
N SER A 185 1.41 -0.51 -12.95
CA SER A 185 2.33 -0.52 -14.10
C SER A 185 3.81 -0.76 -13.79
N SER A 186 4.20 -1.22 -12.59
CA SER A 186 5.59 -1.53 -12.25
C SER A 186 6.10 -2.88 -12.81
N GLY A 187 5.25 -3.66 -13.49
CA GLY A 187 5.63 -4.96 -14.06
C GLY A 187 5.42 -6.16 -13.14
N LYS A 188 4.61 -6.03 -12.08
CA LYS A 188 4.29 -7.11 -11.14
C LYS A 188 3.84 -8.39 -11.84
N THR A 189 2.76 -8.33 -12.61
CA THR A 189 2.18 -9.50 -13.27
C THR A 189 3.16 -10.22 -14.19
N THR A 190 3.96 -9.47 -14.95
CA THR A 190 5.02 -10.05 -15.79
C THR A 190 6.10 -10.74 -14.94
N THR A 191 6.52 -10.10 -13.84
CA THR A 191 7.50 -10.66 -12.90
C THR A 191 6.97 -11.93 -12.23
N THR A 192 5.71 -11.89 -11.78
CA THR A 192 4.96 -13.01 -11.21
C THR A 192 4.96 -14.22 -12.15
N ILE A 193 4.61 -14.01 -13.43
CA ILE A 193 4.61 -15.07 -14.44
C ILE A 193 6.02 -15.64 -14.63
N LYS A 194 7.03 -14.79 -14.83
CA LYS A 194 8.40 -15.26 -15.10
C LYS A 194 8.99 -16.06 -13.93
N ILE A 195 8.83 -15.59 -12.69
CA ILE A 195 9.33 -16.29 -11.50
C ILE A 195 8.61 -17.64 -11.35
N THR A 196 7.29 -17.68 -11.47
CA THR A 196 6.54 -18.94 -11.31
C THR A 196 6.86 -19.95 -12.41
N GLU A 197 7.10 -19.50 -13.64
CA GLU A 197 7.59 -20.37 -14.72
C GLU A 197 9.02 -20.88 -14.47
N GLY A 198 9.92 -20.04 -13.94
CA GLY A 198 11.27 -20.44 -13.54
C GLY A 198 11.25 -21.49 -12.43
N LEU A 199 10.50 -21.23 -11.35
CA LEU A 199 10.37 -22.15 -10.22
C LEU A 199 9.78 -23.52 -10.62
N LYS A 200 8.77 -23.55 -11.50
CA LYS A 200 8.20 -24.82 -12.03
C LYS A 200 9.20 -25.67 -12.81
N LYS A 201 10.25 -25.07 -13.36
CA LYS A 201 11.32 -25.83 -14.06
C LYS A 201 12.31 -26.45 -13.08
N SER A 202 12.40 -25.91 -11.87
CA SER A 202 13.40 -26.28 -10.87
C SER A 202 12.85 -27.09 -9.70
N ALA A 203 11.53 -27.04 -9.44
CA ALA A 203 10.88 -27.75 -8.36
C ALA A 203 9.47 -28.24 -8.76
N ASP A 204 9.03 -29.34 -8.13
CA ASP A 204 7.64 -29.82 -8.21
C ASP A 204 6.75 -28.98 -7.29
N VAL A 205 6.38 -27.79 -7.78
CA VAL A 205 5.61 -26.79 -7.03
C VAL A 205 4.43 -26.29 -7.85
N GLY A 206 3.27 -26.21 -7.20
CA GLY A 206 2.08 -25.56 -7.76
C GLY A 206 1.94 -24.13 -7.24
N PHE A 207 1.27 -23.27 -8.01
CA PHE A 207 0.95 -21.92 -7.58
C PHE A 207 -0.55 -21.68 -7.68
N VAL A 208 -1.15 -21.25 -6.58
CA VAL A 208 -2.57 -20.94 -6.50
C VAL A 208 -2.72 -19.43 -6.34
N PRO A 209 -3.14 -18.70 -7.39
CA PRO A 209 -3.31 -17.26 -7.32
C PRO A 209 -4.48 -16.90 -6.40
N LEU A 210 -4.24 -16.00 -5.45
CA LEU A 210 -5.27 -15.40 -4.62
C LEU A 210 -5.36 -13.91 -4.95
N ASN A 211 -6.36 -13.55 -5.77
CA ASN A 211 -6.64 -12.16 -6.06
C ASN A 211 -7.33 -11.51 -4.85
N VAL A 212 -6.59 -10.70 -4.10
CA VAL A 212 -7.11 -10.01 -2.91
C VAL A 212 -8.13 -8.92 -3.24
N ASP A 213 -8.19 -8.44 -4.48
CA ASP A 213 -9.18 -7.44 -4.90
C ASP A 213 -10.61 -7.99 -4.83
N ASN A 214 -10.78 -9.31 -4.89
CA ASN A 214 -12.08 -9.93 -4.65
C ASN A 214 -12.60 -9.75 -3.22
N TYR A 215 -11.73 -9.31 -2.29
CA TYR A 215 -12.03 -9.09 -0.89
C TYR A 215 -12.26 -7.61 -0.56
N PHE A 216 -12.50 -6.74 -1.55
CA PHE A 216 -13.04 -5.40 -1.25
C PHE A 216 -14.37 -5.53 -0.47
N LEU A 217 -14.56 -4.64 0.50
CA LEU A 217 -15.83 -4.44 1.18
C LEU A 217 -16.86 -3.88 0.17
N ASP A 218 -18.14 -4.06 0.44
CA ASP A 218 -19.18 -3.39 -0.34
C ASP A 218 -19.02 -1.87 -0.21
N LEU A 219 -19.37 -1.11 -1.25
CA LEU A 219 -19.19 0.35 -1.28
C LEU A 219 -19.78 1.06 -0.06
N ASP A 220 -20.91 0.57 0.47
CA ASP A 220 -21.58 1.13 1.64
C ASP A 220 -20.69 1.07 2.91
N ASP A 221 -19.73 0.13 2.95
CA ASP A 221 -18.81 -0.12 4.06
C ASP A 221 -17.36 0.35 3.74
N GLN A 222 -17.09 0.82 2.52
CA GLN A 222 -15.76 1.27 2.13
C GLN A 222 -15.41 2.66 2.68
N PRO A 223 -14.13 2.89 3.02
CA PRO A 223 -13.64 4.22 3.33
C PRO A 223 -13.78 5.14 2.11
N LYS A 224 -14.17 6.38 2.37
CA LYS A 224 -14.18 7.45 1.37
C LYS A 224 -12.95 8.35 1.55
N ASP A 225 -12.43 8.83 0.45
CA ASP A 225 -11.30 9.74 0.41
C ASP A 225 -11.69 11.17 0.82
N THR A 226 -10.75 12.11 0.65
CA THR A 226 -10.97 13.51 1.02
C THR A 226 -11.92 14.27 0.10
N THR A 227 -12.22 13.75 -1.10
CA THR A 227 -13.17 14.31 -2.05
C THR A 227 -14.57 13.70 -1.90
N GLY A 228 -14.69 12.61 -1.14
CA GLY A 228 -15.94 11.90 -0.90
C GLY A 228 -16.17 10.73 -1.85
N ASP A 229 -15.16 10.37 -2.64
CA ASP A 229 -15.15 9.20 -3.52
C ASP A 229 -14.62 7.97 -2.76
N TYR A 230 -14.89 6.77 -3.28
CA TYR A 230 -14.45 5.52 -2.66
C TYR A 230 -12.95 5.30 -2.85
N ASP A 231 -12.25 4.99 -1.76
CA ASP A 231 -10.79 4.85 -1.75
C ASP A 231 -10.36 3.39 -1.90
N TYR A 232 -10.19 2.92 -3.14
CA TYR A 232 -9.67 1.58 -3.44
C TYR A 232 -8.15 1.45 -3.20
N GLU A 233 -7.45 2.58 -3.00
CA GLU A 233 -6.00 2.65 -2.83
C GLU A 233 -5.59 2.46 -1.36
N THR A 234 -6.55 2.37 -0.43
CA THR A 234 -6.27 2.13 0.97
C THR A 234 -6.52 0.66 1.34
N PRO A 235 -5.59 -0.03 2.05
CA PRO A 235 -5.79 -1.41 2.47
C PRO A 235 -7.05 -1.66 3.30
N GLN A 236 -7.61 -0.62 3.92
CA GLN A 236 -8.82 -0.65 4.74
C GLN A 236 -10.10 -0.82 3.90
N ALA A 237 -10.05 -0.62 2.58
CA ALA A 237 -11.15 -0.99 1.70
C ALA A 237 -11.29 -2.52 1.56
N LEU A 238 -10.26 -3.28 1.93
CA LEU A 238 -10.29 -4.74 1.95
C LEU A 238 -10.82 -5.28 3.29
N ASP A 239 -11.51 -6.40 3.22
CA ASP A 239 -11.90 -7.19 4.39
C ASP A 239 -10.71 -8.04 4.85
N LEU A 240 -9.84 -7.40 5.60
CA LEU A 240 -8.61 -7.99 6.15
C LEU A 240 -8.92 -9.22 7.01
N GLU A 241 -10.06 -9.23 7.71
CA GLU A 241 -10.48 -10.38 8.51
C GLU A 241 -10.73 -11.61 7.66
N LEU A 242 -11.55 -11.46 6.61
CA LEU A 242 -11.87 -12.55 5.71
C LEU A 242 -10.63 -13.05 4.97
N ILE A 243 -9.75 -12.15 4.52
CA ILE A 243 -8.48 -12.52 3.89
C ILE A 243 -7.64 -13.38 4.84
N ARG A 244 -7.42 -12.92 6.08
CA ARG A 244 -6.63 -13.67 7.08
C ARG A 244 -7.24 -15.03 7.37
N LYS A 245 -8.57 -15.10 7.52
CA LYS A 245 -9.29 -16.36 7.73
C LYS A 245 -9.04 -17.32 6.57
N HIS A 246 -9.17 -16.86 5.33
CA HIS A 246 -8.98 -17.71 4.15
C HIS A 246 -7.52 -18.12 3.95
N LEU A 247 -6.56 -17.24 4.20
CA LEU A 247 -5.14 -17.59 4.14
C LEU A 247 -4.77 -18.69 5.15
N ASN A 248 -5.24 -18.58 6.40
CA ASN A 248 -4.99 -19.61 7.41
C ASN A 248 -5.65 -20.95 7.05
N ALA A 249 -6.91 -20.91 6.60
CA ALA A 249 -7.62 -22.10 6.15
C ALA A 249 -6.90 -22.80 4.97
N LEU A 250 -6.48 -22.02 3.96
CA LEU A 250 -5.71 -22.54 2.82
C LEU A 250 -4.38 -23.17 3.25
N ILE A 251 -3.61 -22.50 4.13
CA ILE A 251 -2.35 -23.03 4.66
C ILE A 251 -2.56 -24.36 5.41
N ASN A 252 -3.71 -24.52 6.06
CA ASN A 252 -4.09 -25.75 6.77
C ASN A 252 -4.70 -26.83 5.84
N GLY A 253 -4.78 -26.58 4.52
CA GLY A 253 -5.30 -27.53 3.53
C GLY A 253 -6.83 -27.56 3.44
N GLU A 254 -7.52 -26.57 4.02
CA GLU A 254 -8.97 -26.43 3.93
C GLU A 254 -9.39 -25.79 2.60
N GLU A 255 -10.63 -26.05 2.18
CA GLU A 255 -11.24 -25.40 1.02
C GLU A 255 -11.86 -24.06 1.44
N VAL A 256 -11.60 -22.99 0.68
CA VAL A 256 -12.14 -21.66 0.95
C VAL A 256 -12.98 -21.14 -0.23
N PRO A 257 -14.16 -20.55 0.03
CA PRO A 257 -14.96 -19.91 -1.00
C PRO A 257 -14.46 -18.47 -1.23
N VAL A 258 -13.76 -18.22 -2.35
CA VAL A 258 -13.29 -16.87 -2.68
C VAL A 258 -14.48 -16.01 -3.12
N PRO A 259 -14.70 -14.84 -2.50
CA PRO A 259 -15.79 -13.95 -2.92
C PRO A 259 -15.61 -13.48 -4.37
N LYS A 260 -16.70 -13.10 -5.01
CA LYS A 260 -16.66 -12.40 -6.30
C LYS A 260 -16.96 -10.93 -6.07
N TYR A 261 -15.99 -10.03 -6.26
CA TYR A 261 -16.25 -8.60 -6.18
C TYR A 261 -16.60 -8.04 -7.57
N ASN A 262 -17.71 -7.31 -7.68
CA ASN A 262 -18.11 -6.66 -8.93
C ASN A 262 -17.86 -5.16 -8.85
N PHE A 263 -16.82 -4.69 -9.56
CA PHE A 263 -16.45 -3.26 -9.57
C PHE A 263 -17.50 -2.33 -10.21
N LYS A 264 -18.42 -2.85 -11.02
CA LYS A 264 -19.49 -2.02 -11.62
C LYS A 264 -20.61 -1.75 -10.62
N THR A 265 -20.97 -2.75 -9.82
CA THR A 265 -22.01 -2.63 -8.81
C THR A 265 -21.46 -2.21 -7.46
N GLY A 266 -20.16 -2.41 -7.24
CA GLY A 266 -19.47 -2.09 -6.00
C GLY A 266 -19.82 -3.03 -4.85
N LYS A 267 -20.17 -4.28 -5.17
CA LYS A 267 -20.65 -5.27 -4.19
C LYS A 267 -20.05 -6.65 -4.42
N ARG A 268 -20.00 -7.44 -3.36
CA ARG A 268 -19.73 -8.88 -3.44
C ARG A 268 -20.95 -9.63 -3.96
N GLU A 269 -20.76 -10.37 -5.04
CA GLU A 269 -21.80 -11.12 -5.75
C GLU A 269 -21.51 -12.62 -5.67
N GLY A 270 -21.66 -13.17 -4.46
CA GLY A 270 -21.49 -14.60 -4.20
C GLY A 270 -20.04 -15.06 -4.21
N VAL A 271 -19.82 -16.29 -4.66
CA VAL A 271 -18.53 -16.98 -4.68
C VAL A 271 -18.03 -17.03 -6.11
N LEU A 272 -16.82 -16.54 -6.35
CA LEU A 272 -16.16 -16.61 -7.66
C LEU A 272 -15.72 -18.03 -7.95
N GLU A 273 -15.01 -18.62 -7.00
CA GLU A 273 -14.42 -19.95 -7.08
C GLU A 273 -14.15 -20.50 -5.68
N LYS A 274 -13.84 -21.79 -5.62
CA LYS A 274 -13.36 -22.43 -4.39
C LYS A 274 -11.90 -22.80 -4.56
N LEU A 275 -11.07 -22.37 -3.62
CA LEU A 275 -9.64 -22.66 -3.63
C LEU A 275 -9.31 -23.68 -2.55
N LYS A 276 -8.38 -24.59 -2.86
CA LYS A 276 -7.80 -25.54 -1.92
C LYS A 276 -6.36 -25.81 -2.34
N LEU A 277 -5.44 -25.83 -1.37
CA LEU A 277 -4.04 -26.13 -1.65
C LEU A 277 -3.78 -27.63 -1.65
N LYS A 278 -2.98 -28.10 -2.63
CA LYS A 278 -2.27 -29.38 -2.54
C LYS A 278 -1.04 -29.24 -1.64
N SER A 279 -0.42 -30.36 -1.27
CA SER A 279 0.74 -30.38 -0.36
C SER A 279 1.90 -29.48 -0.79
N ASN A 280 2.12 -29.39 -2.10
CA ASN A 280 3.24 -28.67 -2.73
C ASN A 280 2.79 -27.34 -3.38
N ASP A 281 1.54 -26.91 -3.13
CA ASP A 281 1.06 -25.64 -3.68
C ASP A 281 1.50 -24.46 -2.78
N ILE A 282 1.83 -23.35 -3.43
CA ILE A 282 2.16 -22.06 -2.81
C ILE A 282 1.09 -21.04 -3.21
N ILE A 283 0.58 -20.28 -2.25
CA ILE A 283 -0.34 -19.16 -2.51
C ILE A 283 0.44 -18.02 -3.15
N LEU A 284 -0.09 -17.48 -4.24
CA LEU A 284 0.50 -16.35 -4.94
C LEU A 284 -0.40 -15.11 -4.82
N ILE A 285 0.14 -14.03 -4.26
CA ILE A 285 -0.57 -12.76 -4.13
C ILE A 285 0.20 -11.71 -4.90
N ASP A 286 -0.32 -11.35 -6.08
CA ASP A 286 0.12 -10.19 -6.85
C ASP A 286 -0.87 -9.06 -6.58
N SER A 287 -0.46 -8.06 -5.79
CA SER A 287 -1.35 -6.95 -5.44
C SER A 287 -0.62 -5.71 -5.00
N LEU A 288 -1.31 -4.57 -5.07
CA LEU A 288 -0.82 -3.30 -4.53
C LEU A 288 -0.63 -3.38 -3.01
N HIS A 289 -1.59 -3.99 -2.33
CA HIS A 289 -1.69 -3.98 -0.86
C HIS A 289 -1.10 -5.21 -0.18
N GLY A 290 -0.59 -6.19 -0.92
CA GLY A 290 -0.23 -7.53 -0.39
C GLY A 290 0.81 -7.54 0.73
N MET A 291 1.64 -6.49 0.83
CA MET A 291 2.61 -6.32 1.91
C MET A 291 2.07 -5.59 3.15
N PHE A 292 0.81 -5.13 3.13
CA PHE A 292 0.19 -4.49 4.28
C PHE A 292 0.18 -5.48 5.47
N PRO A 293 0.76 -5.13 6.63
CA PRO A 293 0.90 -6.06 7.74
C PRO A 293 -0.42 -6.70 8.19
N GLY A 294 -1.52 -5.95 8.13
CA GLY A 294 -2.85 -6.44 8.50
C GLY A 294 -3.40 -7.56 7.61
N ILE A 295 -2.90 -7.76 6.38
CA ILE A 295 -3.29 -8.90 5.54
C ILE A 295 -2.65 -10.20 6.06
N MET A 296 -1.44 -10.10 6.62
CA MET A 296 -0.57 -11.24 6.92
C MET A 296 -0.42 -11.50 8.43
N GLU A 297 -1.23 -10.83 9.25
CA GLU A 297 -1.20 -10.95 10.69
C GLU A 297 -1.55 -12.38 11.12
N GLY A 298 -0.79 -12.93 12.06
CA GLY A 298 -0.96 -14.29 12.57
C GLY A 298 -0.30 -15.40 11.74
N ILE A 299 0.18 -15.10 10.53
CA ILE A 299 0.94 -16.05 9.71
C ILE A 299 2.43 -15.91 10.08
N ASP A 300 3.13 -17.02 10.25
CA ASP A 300 4.57 -17.04 10.54
C ASP A 300 5.38 -16.48 9.35
N ASP A 301 6.39 -15.64 9.62
CA ASP A 301 7.18 -15.01 8.55
C ASP A 301 8.05 -16.00 7.77
N THR A 302 8.43 -17.15 8.35
CA THR A 302 9.16 -18.22 7.65
C THR A 302 8.33 -18.90 6.56
N LYS A 303 7.00 -18.76 6.62
CA LYS A 303 6.07 -19.27 5.59
C LYS A 303 5.86 -18.27 4.43
N LYS A 304 6.46 -17.08 4.50
CA LYS A 304 6.21 -15.97 3.56
C LYS A 304 7.48 -15.63 2.80
N PHE A 305 7.35 -15.46 1.49
CA PHE A 305 8.32 -14.75 0.69
C PHE A 305 7.72 -13.42 0.21
N LYS A 306 8.46 -12.32 0.36
CA LYS A 306 8.01 -10.96 0.03
C LYS A 306 8.93 -10.39 -1.05
N LEU A 307 8.36 -10.01 -2.20
CA LEU A 307 9.04 -9.36 -3.30
C LEU A 307 8.36 -8.02 -3.62
N TYR A 308 9.10 -6.92 -3.49
CA TYR A 308 8.62 -5.59 -3.86
C TYR A 308 9.30 -5.16 -5.16
N ILE A 309 8.48 -4.72 -6.12
CA ILE A 309 8.92 -4.30 -7.45
C ILE A 309 8.78 -2.78 -7.55
N GLU A 310 9.90 -2.12 -7.86
CA GLU A 310 9.99 -0.68 -7.95
C GLU A 310 10.82 -0.26 -9.17
N THR A 311 10.40 0.80 -9.84
CA THR A 311 11.14 1.39 -10.96
C THR A 311 12.09 2.47 -10.44
N LEU A 312 13.32 2.07 -10.08
CA LEU A 312 14.31 2.94 -9.43
C LEU A 312 15.12 3.84 -10.39
N SER A 313 14.52 4.28 -11.50
CA SER A 313 15.24 5.05 -12.53
C SER A 313 15.56 6.48 -12.07
N GLN A 314 16.85 6.84 -12.10
CA GLN A 314 17.39 8.13 -11.66
C GLN A 314 17.95 8.92 -12.85
N VAL A 315 17.05 9.43 -13.70
CA VAL A 315 17.42 10.17 -14.91
C VAL A 315 17.40 11.68 -14.65
N LYS A 316 18.38 12.39 -15.20
CA LYS A 316 18.50 13.85 -15.14
C LYS A 316 18.11 14.51 -16.47
N ASP A 317 17.49 15.67 -16.36
CA ASP A 317 17.21 16.55 -17.50
C ASP A 317 18.47 17.27 -18.02
N GLU A 318 18.31 18.10 -19.04
CA GLU A 318 19.39 18.89 -19.65
C GLU A 318 20.05 19.88 -18.67
N ASN A 319 19.35 20.26 -17.60
CA ASN A 319 19.85 21.13 -16.54
C ASN A 319 20.45 20.34 -15.37
N LEU A 320 20.72 19.04 -15.55
CA LEU A 320 21.24 18.11 -14.55
C LEU A 320 20.35 17.95 -13.30
N ARG A 321 19.06 18.23 -13.43
CA ARG A 321 18.07 18.04 -12.37
C ARG A 321 17.42 16.67 -12.53
N PHE A 322 17.21 15.96 -11.42
CA PHE A 322 16.45 14.71 -11.47
C PHE A 322 15.04 14.95 -12.00
N ILE A 323 14.64 14.14 -12.98
CA ILE A 323 13.29 14.12 -13.50
C ILE A 323 12.36 13.66 -12.38
N LYS A 324 11.31 14.44 -12.17
CA LYS A 324 10.24 14.07 -11.24
C LYS A 324 9.23 13.23 -12.01
N TRP A 325 8.95 12.04 -11.50
CA TRP A 325 7.85 11.20 -11.92
C TRP A 325 6.59 11.58 -11.16
#